data_AF-A0A227J862-F1
#
_entry.id   AF-A0A227J862-F1
#
_cell.length_a   1.000
_cell.length_b   1.000
_cell.length_c   1.000
_cell.angle_alpha   90.00
_cell.angle_beta   90.00
_cell.angle_gamma   90.00
#
_symmetry.space_group_name_H-M   'P 1'
#
loop_
_entity.id
_entity.type
_entity.pdbx_description
1 polymer ?
#
loop_
_entity_poly.entity_id
_entity_poly.type
_entity_poly.pdbx_seq_one_letter_code
_entity_poly.pdbx_strand_id
1 'polypeptide(L)'
;VKDFPLNSNSIKQSKMRAINDVSFKMYKSRGLSVVGESGSGKSTTAKMIAKMYAPTDGIIEYKGRDIQDITSRQDLMAYREGVQMVWQDPFGSLNPTHNIFHHIARPLLIHKKVAPGNKKELEER
;
A
#
# COMPACT_ATOMS: atom_id res chain seq x y z
N VAL A 1 -1.35 0.11 16.48
CA VAL A 1 -2.17 1.33 16.74
C VAL A 1 -1.92 2.37 15.65
N LYS A 2 -2.93 3.17 15.29
CA LYS A 2 -2.75 4.35 14.43
C LYS A 2 -3.53 5.54 14.93
N ASP A 3 -2.81 6.63 15.19
CA ASP A 3 -3.35 7.93 15.52
C ASP A 3 -3.03 8.94 14.41
N PHE A 4 -3.98 9.84 14.13
CA PHE A 4 -3.79 10.99 13.26
C PHE A 4 -3.89 12.29 14.08
N PRO A 5 -3.01 13.27 13.83
CA PRO A 5 -3.17 14.59 14.43
C PRO A 5 -4.44 15.25 13.89
N LEU A 6 -5.25 15.82 14.78
CA LEU A 6 -6.35 16.69 14.38
C LEU A 6 -5.81 18.12 14.31
N ASN A 7 -5.94 18.76 13.15
CA ASN A 7 -5.63 20.18 13.02
C ASN A 7 -6.64 20.97 13.86
N SER A 8 -6.19 21.41 15.03
CA SER A 8 -6.93 22.29 15.92
C SER A 8 -6.02 23.49 16.24
N ASN A 9 -6.54 24.71 16.11
CA ASN A 9 -5.88 25.95 16.53
C ASN A 9 -5.77 26.09 18.06
N SER A 10 -5.96 25.00 18.81
CA SER A 10 -5.83 24.97 20.27
C SER A 10 -4.45 24.48 20.69
N ILE A 11 -3.95 25.02 21.80
CA ILE A 11 -2.64 24.71 22.43
C ILE A 11 -2.47 23.20 22.72
N LYS A 12 -3.56 22.42 22.73
CA LYS A 12 -3.57 20.95 22.84
C LYS A 12 -3.82 20.33 21.45
N GLN A 13 -2.79 19.70 20.87
CA GLN A 13 -2.96 18.83 19.71
C GLN A 13 -3.79 17.59 20.10
N SER A 14 -5.06 17.60 19.74
CA SER A 14 -5.91 16.41 19.87
C SER A 14 -5.52 15.36 18.81
N LYS A 15 -5.59 14.08 19.17
CA LYS A 15 -5.31 12.97 18.26
C LYS A 15 -6.58 12.15 18.05
N MET A 16 -6.83 11.74 16.82
CA MET A 16 -7.89 10.79 16.48
C MET A 16 -7.30 9.39 16.35
N ARG A 17 -7.77 8.45 17.18
CA ARG A 17 -7.41 7.03 17.05
C ARG A 17 -8.20 6.37 15.93
N ALA A 18 -7.52 6.06 14.83
CA ALA A 18 -8.10 5.37 13.69
C ALA A 18 -8.01 3.84 13.79
N ILE A 19 -6.99 3.33 14.48
CA ILE A 19 -6.82 1.90 14.75
C ILE A 19 -6.42 1.71 16.21
N ASN A 20 -7.23 0.99 16.97
CA ASN A 20 -7.00 0.70 18.38
C ASN A 20 -6.59 -0.76 18.57
N ASP A 21 -5.30 -0.99 18.80
CA ASP A 21 -4.71 -2.27 19.19
C ASP A 21 -5.23 -3.51 18.45
N VAL A 22 -5.14 -3.49 17.11
CA VAL A 22 -5.61 -4.59 16.25
C VAL A 22 -4.45 -5.52 15.92
N SER A 23 -4.66 -6.82 16.13
CA SER A 23 -3.71 -7.89 15.80
C SER A 23 -4.36 -8.97 14.94
N PHE A 24 -3.72 -9.34 13.84
CA PHE A 24 -4.14 -10.48 13.00
C PHE A 24 -2.96 -11.01 12.18
N LYS A 25 -3.13 -12.21 11.61
CA LYS A 25 -2.14 -12.84 10.72
C LYS A 25 -2.78 -13.13 9.36
N MET A 26 -2.07 -12.79 8.29
CA MET A 26 -2.39 -13.21 6.92
C MET A 26 -1.53 -14.40 6.57
N TYR A 27 -2.17 -15.51 6.17
CA TYR A 27 -1.46 -16.73 5.81
C TYR A 27 -1.35 -16.85 4.29
N LYS A 28 -0.24 -17.42 3.81
CA LYS A 28 -0.06 -17.75 2.41
C LYS A 28 -1.23 -18.60 1.91
N SER A 29 -1.71 -18.31 0.70
CA SER A 29 -2.82 -19.01 0.04
C SER A 29 -4.16 -18.95 0.79
N ARG A 30 -4.36 -17.97 1.67
CA ARG A 30 -5.66 -17.74 2.33
C ARG A 30 -6.14 -16.32 2.07
N GLY A 31 -7.43 -16.18 1.78
CA GLY A 31 -8.09 -14.88 1.78
C GLY A 31 -8.37 -14.42 3.21
N LEU A 32 -8.07 -13.17 3.52
CA LEU A 32 -8.49 -12.50 4.73
C LEU A 32 -9.39 -11.32 4.33
N SER A 33 -10.57 -11.24 4.93
CA SER A 33 -11.47 -10.10 4.75
C SER A 33 -11.57 -9.31 6.05
N VAL A 34 -11.51 -7.98 5.94
CA VAL A 34 -11.74 -7.05 7.04
C VAL A 34 -13.04 -6.32 6.75
N VAL A 35 -14.07 -6.57 7.55
CA VAL A 35 -15.42 -6.03 7.39
C VAL A 35 -15.77 -5.08 8.55
N GLY A 36 -16.72 -4.19 8.32
CA GLY A 36 -17.16 -3.19 9.32
C GLY A 36 -17.71 -1.93 8.68
N GLU A 37 -18.33 -1.09 9.49
CA GLU A 37 -18.99 0.16 9.06
C GLU A 37 -18.02 1.20 8.47
N SER A 38 -18.55 2.18 7.74
CA SER A 38 -17.73 3.29 7.24
C SER A 38 -17.00 3.99 8.40
N GLY A 39 -15.72 4.31 8.21
CA GLY A 39 -14.91 4.93 9.28
C GLY A 39 -14.29 3.96 10.30
N SER A 40 -14.60 2.65 10.27
CA SER A 40 -14.07 1.67 11.24
C SER A 40 -12.57 1.36 11.13
N GLY A 41 -11.82 2.08 10.29
CA GLY A 41 -10.37 1.91 10.14
C GLY A 41 -9.91 0.91 9.05
N LYS A 42 -10.82 0.19 8.37
CA LYS A 42 -10.46 -0.80 7.32
C LYS A 42 -9.44 -0.28 6.30
N SER A 43 -9.75 0.86 5.67
CA SER A 43 -8.87 1.47 4.67
C SER A 43 -7.57 1.99 5.27
N THR A 44 -7.58 2.40 6.55
CA THR A 44 -6.36 2.77 7.29
C THR A 44 -5.46 1.57 7.51
N THR A 45 -6.02 0.41 7.90
CA THR A 45 -5.29 -0.86 8.01
C THR A 45 -4.64 -1.25 6.68
N ALA A 46 -5.42 -1.24 5.59
CA ALA A 46 -4.89 -1.56 4.26
C ALA A 46 -3.76 -0.60 3.83
N LYS A 47 -3.90 0.71 4.10
CA LYS A 47 -2.85 1.71 3.81
C LYS A 47 -1.60 1.54 4.67
N MET A 48 -1.73 1.08 5.92
CA MET A 48 -0.56 0.75 6.75
C MET A 48 0.18 -0.48 6.19
N ILE A 49 -0.55 -1.54 5.81
CA ILE A 49 0.05 -2.71 5.15
C ILE A 49 0.72 -2.28 3.83
N ALA A 50 0.10 -1.41 3.03
CA ALA A 50 0.72 -0.90 1.81
C ALA A 50 1.91 0.07 2.05
N LYS A 51 2.34 0.25 3.32
CA LYS A 51 3.41 1.16 3.75
C LYS A 51 3.19 2.61 3.29
N MET A 52 1.92 3.03 3.20
CA MET A 52 1.55 4.43 2.93
C MET A 52 1.46 5.25 4.22
N TYR A 53 1.10 4.60 5.33
CA TYR A 53 1.14 5.19 6.66
C TYR A 53 2.00 4.32 7.57
N ALA A 54 2.93 4.95 8.29
CA ALA A 54 3.58 4.30 9.41
C ALA A 54 2.56 4.09 10.56
N PRO A 55 2.57 2.93 11.24
CA PRO A 55 1.82 2.75 12.47
C PRO A 55 2.32 3.75 13.52
N THR A 56 1.45 4.16 14.44
CA THR A 56 1.86 4.99 15.59
C THR A 56 2.55 4.13 16.64
N ASP A 57 2.10 2.89 16.78
CA ASP A 57 2.66 1.89 17.69
C ASP A 57 2.32 0.48 17.18
N GLY A 58 3.07 -0.52 17.64
CA GLY A 58 3.01 -1.90 17.19
C GLY A 58 3.81 -2.17 15.92
N ILE A 59 3.78 -3.44 15.50
CA ILE A 59 4.65 -3.98 14.45
C ILE A 59 3.77 -4.57 13.34
N ILE A 60 4.20 -4.40 12.09
CA ILE A 60 3.62 -5.10 10.94
C ILE A 60 4.74 -5.88 10.28
N GLU A 61 4.65 -7.20 10.28
CA GLU A 61 5.70 -8.07 9.73
C GLU A 61 5.32 -8.58 8.34
N TYR A 62 6.32 -8.60 7.45
CA TYR A 62 6.24 -9.28 6.17
C TYR A 62 7.39 -10.26 6.04
N LYS A 63 7.06 -11.56 5.93
CA LYS A 63 8.04 -12.66 5.89
C LYS A 63 9.03 -12.61 7.08
N GLY A 64 8.55 -12.26 8.27
CA GLY A 64 9.35 -12.23 9.51
C GLY A 64 10.26 -11.01 9.66
N ARG A 65 10.08 -9.97 8.84
CA ARG A 65 10.77 -8.67 8.97
C ARG A 65 9.73 -7.58 9.19
N ASP A 66 9.96 -6.68 10.16
CA ASP A 66 9.12 -5.49 10.31
C ASP A 66 9.22 -4.65 9.03
N ILE A 67 8.06 -4.27 8.49
CA ILE A 67 8.01 -3.42 7.31
C ILE A 67 8.66 -2.07 7.57
N GLN A 68 8.75 -1.57 8.80
CA GLN A 68 9.41 -0.29 9.11
C GLN A 68 10.92 -0.34 8.81
N ASP A 69 11.56 -1.48 9.04
CA ASP A 69 12.99 -1.71 8.79
C ASP A 69 13.34 -1.86 7.30
N ILE A 70 12.33 -1.91 6.42
CA ILE A 70 12.50 -1.95 4.96
C ILE A 70 12.76 -0.52 4.46
N THR A 71 14.02 -0.10 4.47
CA THR A 71 14.43 1.27 4.09
C THR A 71 15.21 1.33 2.78
N SER A 72 15.96 0.27 2.43
CA SER A 72 16.73 0.24 1.19
C SER A 72 15.80 0.26 -0.03
N ARG A 73 16.20 0.94 -1.10
CA ARG A 73 15.41 1.01 -2.34
C ARG A 73 15.11 -0.38 -2.90
N GLN A 74 16.08 -1.29 -2.83
CA GLN A 74 15.94 -2.66 -3.33
C GLN A 74 14.92 -3.45 -2.50
N ASP A 75 15.02 -3.43 -1.18
CA ASP A 75 14.08 -4.14 -0.31
C ASP A 75 12.67 -3.55 -0.42
N LEU A 76 12.57 -2.23 -0.56
CA LEU A 76 11.29 -1.56 -0.76
C LEU A 76 10.62 -1.99 -2.08
N MET A 77 11.40 -2.14 -3.15
CA MET A 77 10.90 -2.66 -4.43
C MET A 77 10.44 -4.13 -4.30
N ALA A 78 11.21 -4.97 -3.60
CA ALA A 78 10.84 -6.36 -3.35
C ALA A 78 9.58 -6.48 -2.47
N TYR A 79 9.44 -5.61 -1.47
CA TYR A 79 8.24 -5.51 -0.65
C TYR A 79 7.02 -5.12 -1.47
N ARG A 80 7.14 -4.03 -2.25
CA ARG A 80 6.07 -3.56 -3.12
C ARG A 80 5.69 -4.61 -4.15
N GLU A 81 6.62 -5.35 -4.73
CA GLU A 81 6.32 -6.45 -5.64
C GLU A 81 5.37 -7.50 -5.00
N GLY A 82 5.55 -7.80 -3.72
CA GLY A 82 4.70 -8.75 -2.99
C GLY A 82 3.41 -8.15 -2.40
N VAL A 83 3.32 -6.83 -2.29
CA VAL A 83 2.19 -6.11 -1.69
C VAL A 83 1.68 -5.06 -2.67
N GLN A 84 0.66 -5.44 -3.43
CA GLN A 84 0.02 -4.59 -4.43
C GLN A 84 -1.38 -4.17 -3.95
N MET A 85 -1.69 -2.88 -4.11
CA MET A 85 -2.98 -2.32 -3.70
C MET A 85 -3.85 -2.05 -4.92
N VAL A 86 -5.10 -2.51 -4.87
CA VAL A 86 -6.13 -2.19 -5.87
C VAL A 86 -7.13 -1.26 -5.20
N TRP A 87 -7.36 -0.09 -5.80
CA TRP A 87 -8.20 0.96 -5.23
C TRP A 87 -9.68 0.72 -5.52
N GLN A 88 -10.52 1.17 -4.59
CA GLN A 88 -11.99 1.11 -4.75
C GLN A 88 -12.47 2.02 -5.88
N ASP A 89 -11.82 3.19 -6.06
CA ASP A 89 -12.05 4.09 -7.18
C ASP A 89 -10.99 3.86 -8.27
N PRO A 90 -11.33 3.15 -9.36
CA PRO A 90 -10.39 2.92 -10.45
C PRO A 90 -10.09 4.20 -11.24
N PHE A 91 -11.04 5.14 -11.33
CA PHE A 91 -10.89 6.35 -12.14
C PHE A 91 -9.89 7.33 -11.52
N GLY A 92 -9.91 7.48 -10.20
CA GLY A 92 -8.91 8.27 -9.47
C GLY A 92 -7.50 7.67 -9.47
N SER A 93 -7.35 6.39 -9.83
CA SER A 93 -6.06 5.68 -9.81
C SER A 93 -5.31 5.70 -11.14
N LEU A 94 -5.99 6.02 -12.24
CA LEU A 94 -5.44 6.01 -13.60
C LEU A 94 -5.28 7.44 -14.12
N ASN A 95 -4.08 7.78 -14.58
CA ASN A 95 -3.86 9.03 -15.28
C ASN A 95 -4.46 8.92 -16.71
N PRO A 96 -5.46 9.76 -17.08
CA PRO A 96 -6.13 9.66 -18.38
C PRO A 96 -5.23 10.06 -19.55
N THR A 97 -4.07 10.69 -19.31
CA THR A 97 -3.10 10.99 -20.37
C THR A 97 -2.33 9.76 -20.87
N HIS A 98 -2.53 8.59 -20.26
CA HIS A 98 -1.88 7.34 -20.64
C HIS A 98 -2.91 6.29 -21.04
N ASN A 99 -2.55 5.46 -22.02
CA ASN A 99 -3.39 4.38 -22.50
C ASN A 99 -3.36 3.16 -21.54
N ILE A 100 -4.25 2.20 -21.79
CA ILE A 100 -4.37 0.96 -21.01
C ILE A 100 -3.05 0.19 -21.04
N PHE A 101 -2.40 0.12 -22.21
CA PHE A 101 -1.12 -0.56 -22.38
C PHE A 101 -0.07 -0.06 -21.38
N HIS A 102 0.08 1.26 -21.26
CA HIS A 102 1.00 1.90 -20.33
C HIS A 102 0.73 1.47 -18.89
N HIS A 103 -0.53 1.49 -18.44
CA HIS A 103 -0.90 1.14 -17.07
C HIS A 103 -0.62 -0.34 -16.73
N ILE A 104 -0.77 -1.24 -17.70
CA ILE A 104 -0.47 -2.68 -17.54
C ILE A 104 1.04 -2.94 -17.61
N ALA A 105 1.75 -2.34 -18.57
CA ALA A 105 3.17 -2.59 -18.81
C ALA A 105 4.08 -1.94 -17.76
N ARG A 106 3.72 -0.76 -17.26
CA ARG A 106 4.52 0.00 -16.30
C ARG A 106 4.95 -0.80 -15.06
N PRO A 107 4.08 -1.48 -14.31
CA PRO A 107 4.51 -2.28 -13.16
C PRO A 107 5.47 -3.41 -13.57
N LEU A 108 5.24 -4.05 -14.71
CA LEU A 108 6.13 -5.11 -15.22
C LEU A 108 7.53 -4.57 -15.54
N LEU A 109 7.61 -3.38 -16.14
CA LEU A 109 8.87 -2.69 -16.45
C LEU A 109 9.60 -2.22 -15.18
N ILE A 110 8.89 -1.62 -14.22
CA ILE A 110 9.44 -1.16 -12.93
C ILE A 110 10.08 -2.33 -12.16
N HIS A 111 9.41 -3.48 -12.16
CA HIS A 111 9.87 -4.69 -11.49
C HIS A 111 10.75 -5.59 -12.37
N LYS A 112 11.19 -5.10 -13.54
CA LYS A 112 12.08 -5.81 -14.47
C LYS A 112 11.61 -7.23 -14.81
N LYS A 113 10.29 -7.41 -14.98
CA LYS A 113 9.66 -8.69 -15.36
C LYS A 113 9.62 -8.92 -16.87
N VAL A 114 10.18 -7.99 -17.66
CA VAL A 114 10.22 -8.05 -19.12
C VAL A 114 11.63 -7.71 -19.59
N ALA A 115 12.08 -8.40 -20.65
CA ALA A 115 13.40 -8.17 -21.25
C ALA A 115 13.49 -6.79 -21.93
N PRO A 116 14.68 -6.14 -21.94
CA PRO A 116 14.86 -4.79 -22.49
C PRO A 116 14.50 -4.64 -23.98
N GLY A 117 14.59 -5.73 -24.76
CA GLY A 117 14.34 -5.74 -26.20
C GLY A 117 12.88 -5.50 -26.60
N ASN A 118 11.93 -5.76 -25.70
CA ASN A 118 10.51 -5.71 -26.03
C ASN A 118 9.89 -4.31 -25.85
N LYS A 119 10.66 -3.30 -25.41
CA LYS A 119 10.10 -1.97 -25.13
C LYS A 119 9.48 -1.31 -26.36
N LYS A 120 10.14 -1.42 -27.52
CA LYS A 120 9.60 -0.93 -28.80
C LYS A 120 8.37 -1.74 -29.26
N GLU A 121 8.47 -3.07 -29.16
CA GLU A 121 7.37 -3.98 -29.55
C GLU A 121 6.12 -3.83 -28.67
N LEU A 122 6.32 -3.39 -27.42
CA LEU A 122 5.29 -3.06 -26.44
C LEU A 122 4.65 -1.69 -26.69
N GLU A 123 5.42 -0.70 -27.14
CA GLU A 123 4.91 0.64 -27.46
C GLU A 123 4.21 0.70 -28.84
N GLU A 124 4.53 -0.23 -29.75
CA GLU A 124 3.97 -0.31 -31.11
C GLU A 124 2.68 -1.16 -31.21
N ARG A 125 2.23 -1.80 -30.13
CA ARG A 125 0.98 -2.59 -30.05
C ARG A 125 -0.12 -1.88 -29.27
#